data_AF-A0AA35WVG3-F1
#
_entry.id   AF-A0AA35WVG3-F1
#
_cell.length_a   1.000
_cell.length_b   1.000
_cell.length_c   1.000
_cell.angle_alpha   90.00
_cell.angle_beta   90.00
_cell.angle_gamma   90.00
#
_symmetry.space_group_name_H-M   'P 1'
#
loop_
_entity.id
_entity.type
_entity.pdbx_description
1 polymer ?
#
loop_
_entity_poly.entity_id
_entity_poly.type
_entity_poly.pdbx_seq_one_letter_code
_entity_poly.pdbx_strand_id
1 'polypeptide(L)'
;MSSSCAASVVYGNSAFFACGHRVYSYWNISGNEQWSRLPNNPNVEFGLAVIDGLVTSVGGDGPTNTLLSLTGEGEKKEWSNVFPPMPTPRKSVACVTTEEALVVAGGTVNGVYMVGIVEVMNTNTKEWATVASLPQGSMFLSAALFQDALYIRNRTSVFTCSIPDLLHPQRMGSLWKEISSLPEDSSTLVAFGGHLLAVGWLHGFY
;
A
#
# COMPACT_ATOMS: atom_id res chain seq x y z
N MET A 1 17.06 8.00 15.08
CA MET A 1 17.15 8.00 13.60
C MET A 1 15.85 7.37 13.10
N SER A 2 14.85 8.17 12.74
CA SER A 2 13.56 7.62 12.28
C SER A 2 13.70 7.15 10.84
N SER A 3 13.58 5.85 10.63
CA SER A 3 13.39 5.26 9.31
C SER A 3 12.07 5.80 8.76
N SER A 4 12.13 6.82 7.92
CA SER A 4 10.92 7.36 7.29
C SER A 4 10.51 6.43 6.17
N CYS A 5 9.45 5.66 6.41
CA CYS A 5 8.85 4.82 5.38
C CYS A 5 8.29 5.71 4.27
N ALA A 6 8.54 5.29 3.05
CA ALA A 6 7.98 5.93 1.87
C ALA A 6 6.80 5.11 1.35
N ALA A 7 5.72 5.81 0.96
CA ALA A 7 4.58 5.21 0.28
C ALA A 7 4.32 6.00 -1.01
N SER A 8 3.84 5.34 -2.06
CA SER A 8 3.52 6.01 -3.32
C SER A 8 2.38 5.34 -4.05
N VAL A 9 1.59 6.13 -4.78
CA VAL A 9 0.51 5.65 -5.64
C VAL A 9 0.37 6.54 -6.87
N VAL A 10 -0.08 5.99 -7.99
CA VAL A 10 -0.38 6.74 -9.21
C VAL A 10 -1.89 6.79 -9.41
N TYR A 11 -2.42 7.95 -9.79
CA TYR A 11 -3.82 8.14 -10.15
C TYR A 11 -3.93 9.11 -11.32
N GLY A 12 -4.57 8.68 -12.41
CA GLY A 12 -4.59 9.44 -13.66
C GLY A 12 -3.17 9.77 -14.14
N ASN A 13 -2.89 11.05 -14.39
CA ASN A 13 -1.57 11.55 -14.81
C ASN A 13 -0.72 12.05 -13.63
N SER A 14 -0.97 11.54 -12.42
CA SER A 14 -0.35 12.03 -11.20
C SER A 14 0.26 10.92 -10.38
N ALA A 15 1.43 11.20 -9.82
CA ALA A 15 2.07 10.37 -8.83
C ALA A 15 2.01 11.05 -7.46
N PHE A 16 1.74 10.29 -6.42
CA PHE A 16 1.73 10.75 -5.04
C PHE A 16 2.82 10.02 -4.28
N PHE A 17 3.51 10.75 -3.42
CA PHE A 17 4.62 10.24 -2.61
C PHE A 17 4.49 10.75 -1.18
N ALA A 18 4.64 9.86 -0.21
CA ALA A 18 4.68 10.19 1.20
C ALA A 18 6.02 9.77 1.82
N CYS A 19 6.53 10.56 2.75
CA CYS A 19 7.71 10.28 3.55
C CYS A 19 7.49 10.82 4.97
N GLY A 20 7.27 9.91 5.93
CA GLY A 20 6.74 10.27 7.24
C GLY A 20 5.38 10.98 7.12
N HIS A 21 5.22 12.14 7.75
CA HIS A 21 3.99 12.93 7.66
C HIS A 21 3.82 13.70 6.34
N ARG A 22 4.91 13.87 5.58
CA ARG A 22 4.92 14.76 4.41
C ARG A 22 4.38 14.01 3.21
N VAL A 23 3.45 14.63 2.49
CA VAL A 23 2.88 14.09 1.25
C VAL A 23 3.09 15.10 0.12
N TYR A 24 3.45 14.58 -1.04
CA TYR A 24 3.75 15.32 -2.25
C TYR A 24 2.96 14.73 -3.42
N SER A 25 2.53 15.57 -4.33
CA SER A 25 1.95 15.15 -5.62
C SER A 25 2.81 15.68 -6.76
N TYR A 26 3.07 14.84 -7.74
CA TYR A 26 3.61 15.18 -9.04
C TYR A 26 2.50 15.03 -10.07
N TRP A 27 2.28 16.05 -10.90
CA TRP A 27 1.20 16.05 -11.87
C TRP A 27 1.74 16.41 -13.26
N ASN A 28 1.44 15.60 -14.28
CA ASN A 28 1.75 15.90 -15.69
C ASN A 28 0.48 16.30 -16.46
N ILE A 29 0.08 17.57 -16.34
CA ILE A 29 -0.82 18.22 -17.30
C ILE A 29 -0.01 19.39 -17.85
N SER A 30 0.29 19.31 -19.15
CA SER A 30 0.80 20.41 -19.97
C SER A 30 2.21 20.96 -19.68
N GLY A 31 3.18 20.09 -19.34
CA GLY A 31 4.61 20.45 -19.47
C GLY A 31 5.21 21.33 -18.36
N ASN A 32 4.55 21.45 -17.20
CA ASN A 32 5.15 22.08 -16.01
C ASN A 32 5.43 21.01 -14.94
N GLU A 33 6.63 20.43 -15.03
CA GLU A 33 7.09 19.26 -14.26
C GLU A 33 7.48 19.63 -12.81
N GLN A 34 6.51 19.97 -11.95
CA GLN A 34 6.82 20.34 -10.56
C GLN A 34 6.06 19.52 -9.51
N TRP A 35 6.82 19.07 -8.51
CA TRP A 35 6.27 18.52 -7.28
C TRP A 35 5.56 19.62 -6.48
N SER A 36 4.32 19.36 -6.11
CA SER A 36 3.52 20.22 -5.23
C SER A 36 3.35 19.56 -3.87
N ARG A 37 3.52 20.35 -2.80
CA ARG A 37 3.31 19.87 -1.44
C ARG A 37 1.81 19.80 -1.12
N LEU A 38 1.39 18.68 -0.55
CA LEU A 38 0.04 18.47 -0.03
C LEU A 38 0.00 18.70 1.48
N PRO A 39 -1.20 18.87 2.08
CA PRO A 39 -1.35 18.85 3.53
C PRO A 39 -0.65 17.63 4.15
N ASN A 40 0.01 17.85 5.28
CA ASN A 40 0.65 16.74 5.99
C ASN A 40 -0.41 15.71 6.40
N ASN A 41 -0.09 14.43 6.22
CA ASN A 41 -0.91 13.37 6.79
C ASN A 41 -0.69 13.34 8.31
N PRO A 42 -1.77 13.21 9.11
CA PRO A 42 -1.63 13.15 10.57
C PRO A 42 -0.91 11.88 11.06
N ASN A 43 -0.85 10.82 10.26
CA ASN A 43 -0.18 9.56 10.57
C ASN A 43 1.22 9.48 9.93
N VAL A 44 1.99 8.46 10.35
CA VAL A 44 3.22 7.98 9.69
C VAL A 44 3.14 6.48 9.49
N GLU A 45 4.05 5.90 8.71
CA GLU A 45 4.08 4.44 8.44
C GLU A 45 2.77 3.90 7.86
N PHE A 46 2.07 4.70 7.07
CA PHE A 46 0.85 4.29 6.36
C PHE A 46 1.19 3.80 4.95
N GLY A 47 0.32 2.96 4.38
CA GLY A 47 0.29 2.69 2.94
C GLY A 47 -0.49 3.79 2.19
N LEU A 48 -0.28 3.95 0.88
CA LEU A 48 -1.10 4.81 0.03
C LEU A 48 -1.85 3.97 -1.00
N ALA A 49 -3.12 4.27 -1.16
CA ALA A 49 -4.03 3.66 -2.12
C ALA A 49 -4.90 4.73 -2.77
N VAL A 50 -5.58 4.38 -3.86
CA VAL A 50 -6.62 5.20 -4.46
C VAL A 50 -7.93 4.44 -4.35
N ILE A 51 -8.96 5.04 -3.76
CA ILE A 51 -10.26 4.40 -3.54
C ILE A 51 -11.32 5.42 -3.96
N ASP A 52 -12.22 5.03 -4.86
CA ASP A 52 -13.24 5.93 -5.44
C ASP A 52 -12.66 7.27 -5.94
N GLY A 53 -11.47 7.22 -6.53
CA GLY A 53 -10.75 8.39 -7.04
C GLY A 53 -10.08 9.28 -5.98
N LEU A 54 -10.10 8.87 -4.72
CA LEU A 54 -9.46 9.59 -3.62
C LEU A 54 -8.14 8.93 -3.21
N VAL A 55 -7.07 9.72 -3.18
CA VAL A 55 -5.80 9.30 -2.57
C VAL A 55 -6.00 9.11 -1.09
N THR A 56 -5.77 7.90 -0.61
CA THR A 56 -6.13 7.46 0.74
C THR A 56 -4.92 6.84 1.42
N SER A 57 -4.59 7.32 2.62
CA SER A 57 -3.63 6.67 3.50
C SER A 57 -4.30 5.54 4.28
N VAL A 58 -3.61 4.41 4.40
CA VAL A 58 -4.14 3.18 5.01
C VAL A 58 -3.25 2.78 6.20
N GLY A 59 -3.84 2.74 7.39
CA GLY A 59 -3.14 2.40 8.64
C GLY A 59 -2.22 3.51 9.14
N GLY A 60 -1.15 3.10 9.82
CA GLY A 60 -0.10 4.00 10.35
C GLY A 60 0.01 3.99 11.87
N ASP A 61 0.94 4.77 12.42
CA ASP A 61 1.31 4.79 13.85
C ASP A 61 0.40 5.68 14.73
N GLY A 62 -0.65 6.28 14.15
CA GLY A 62 -1.69 7.05 14.85
C GLY A 62 -2.85 6.15 15.32
N PRO A 63 -4.14 6.50 15.13
CA PRO A 63 -5.21 5.51 15.20
C PRO A 63 -4.96 4.47 14.09
N THR A 64 -4.44 3.31 14.48
CA THR A 64 -3.71 2.40 13.57
C THR A 64 -4.61 1.62 12.61
N ASN A 65 -5.93 1.79 12.64
CA ASN A 65 -6.88 1.22 11.68
C ASN A 65 -7.54 2.24 10.75
N THR A 66 -7.07 3.49 10.72
CA THR A 66 -7.72 4.55 9.95
C THR A 66 -7.42 4.52 8.45
N LEU A 67 -8.43 4.91 7.67
CA LEU A 67 -8.31 5.25 6.26
C LEU A 67 -8.62 6.75 6.11
N LEU A 68 -7.59 7.55 5.81
CA LEU A 68 -7.75 8.99 5.62
C LEU A 68 -7.61 9.32 4.15
N SER A 69 -8.62 9.94 3.57
CA SER A 69 -8.65 10.34 2.17
C SER A 69 -8.38 11.82 2.03
N LEU A 70 -7.58 12.18 1.02
CA LEU A 70 -7.37 13.56 0.65
C LEU A 70 -8.63 14.09 -0.05
N THR A 71 -9.34 14.97 0.63
CA THR A 71 -10.59 15.59 0.17
C THR A 71 -10.40 17.08 -0.03
N GLY A 72 -11.37 17.74 -0.67
CA GLY A 72 -11.31 19.17 -0.97
C GLY A 72 -10.48 19.51 -2.21
N GLU A 73 -10.41 20.81 -2.53
CA GLU A 73 -9.79 21.32 -3.75
C GLU A 73 -8.86 22.50 -3.45
N GLY A 74 -7.82 22.67 -4.28
CA GLY A 74 -6.85 23.76 -4.15
C GLY A 74 -6.20 23.81 -2.77
N GLU A 75 -6.28 24.96 -2.12
CA GLU A 75 -5.73 25.21 -0.77
C GLU A 75 -6.59 24.61 0.36
N LYS A 76 -7.82 24.18 0.07
CA LYS A 76 -8.74 23.59 1.06
C LYS A 76 -8.58 22.07 1.19
N LYS A 77 -7.53 21.50 0.61
CA LYS A 77 -7.28 20.06 0.71
C LYS A 77 -7.05 19.67 2.17
N GLU A 78 -7.65 18.57 2.60
CA GLU A 78 -7.49 18.03 3.95
C GLU A 78 -7.67 16.50 3.99
N TRP A 79 -7.15 15.88 5.04
CA TRP A 79 -7.24 14.43 5.27
C TRP A 79 -8.46 14.12 6.14
N SER A 80 -9.40 13.37 5.58
CA SER A 80 -10.71 13.09 6.21
C SER A 80 -11.02 11.60 6.24
N ASN A 81 -11.75 11.16 7.27
CA ASN A 81 -12.24 9.77 7.34
C ASN A 81 -13.42 9.60 6.39
N VAL A 82 -13.19 8.94 5.25
CA VAL A 82 -14.23 8.69 4.23
C VAL A 82 -14.69 7.24 4.22
N PHE A 83 -13.78 6.31 4.54
CA PHE A 83 -14.01 4.87 4.44
C PHE A 83 -14.01 4.21 5.83
N PRO A 84 -14.70 3.05 5.99
CA PRO A 84 -14.70 2.32 7.25
C PRO A 84 -13.28 1.87 7.62
N PRO A 85 -12.96 1.82 8.93
CA PRO A 85 -11.63 1.47 9.40
C PRO A 85 -11.29 0.00 9.11
N MET A 86 -10.00 -0.29 9.01
CA MET A 86 -9.52 -1.67 8.92
C MET A 86 -9.97 -2.49 10.14
N PRO A 87 -10.31 -3.78 9.98
CA PRO A 87 -10.63 -4.67 11.10
C PRO A 87 -9.47 -4.79 12.09
N THR A 88 -8.24 -4.95 11.59
CA THR A 88 -7.04 -5.06 12.43
C THR A 88 -6.22 -3.76 12.41
N PRO A 89 -6.05 -3.06 13.54
CA PRO A 89 -5.20 -1.87 13.62
C PRO A 89 -3.71 -2.21 13.46
N ARG A 90 -3.04 -1.66 12.45
CA ARG A 90 -1.63 -1.94 12.12
C ARG A 90 -0.98 -0.86 11.25
N LYS A 91 0.35 -0.80 11.33
CA LYS A 91 1.20 0.13 10.56
C LYS A 91 2.14 -0.60 9.62
N SER A 92 2.85 0.16 8.78
CA SER A 92 3.85 -0.35 7.84
C SER A 92 3.32 -1.42 6.88
N VAL A 93 2.06 -1.24 6.46
CA VAL A 93 1.33 -2.13 5.54
C VAL A 93 1.73 -1.89 4.09
N ALA A 94 1.57 -2.91 3.25
CA ALA A 94 1.44 -2.70 1.81
C ALA A 94 -0.04 -2.70 1.42
N CYS A 95 -0.42 -1.86 0.48
CA CYS A 95 -1.77 -1.84 -0.05
C CYS A 95 -1.80 -1.62 -1.55
N VAL A 96 -2.84 -2.15 -2.19
CA VAL A 96 -3.15 -1.88 -3.59
C VAL A 96 -4.65 -1.91 -3.80
N THR A 97 -5.14 -1.09 -4.74
CA THR A 97 -6.55 -1.07 -5.11
C THR A 97 -6.74 -1.68 -6.48
N THR A 98 -7.68 -2.60 -6.60
CA THR A 98 -8.28 -3.05 -7.87
C THR A 98 -9.63 -2.35 -8.06
N GLU A 99 -10.32 -2.60 -9.17
CA GLU A 99 -11.68 -2.09 -9.37
C GLU A 99 -12.66 -2.61 -8.30
N GLU A 100 -12.43 -3.84 -7.79
CA GLU A 100 -13.36 -4.53 -6.88
C GLU A 100 -12.96 -4.43 -5.40
N ALA A 101 -11.68 -4.21 -5.09
CA ALA A 101 -11.19 -4.29 -3.73
C ALA A 101 -9.95 -3.43 -3.45
N LEU A 102 -9.88 -2.87 -2.24
CA LEU A 102 -8.62 -2.50 -1.60
C LEU A 102 -8.05 -3.74 -0.92
N VAL A 103 -6.83 -4.15 -1.24
CA VAL A 103 -6.10 -5.21 -0.53
C VAL A 103 -5.06 -4.58 0.39
N VAL A 104 -5.04 -4.99 1.66
CA VAL A 104 -4.06 -4.54 2.67
C VAL A 104 -3.34 -5.73 3.28
N ALA A 105 -2.03 -5.81 3.07
CA ALA A 105 -1.21 -6.95 3.43
C ALA A 105 -0.11 -6.62 4.45
N GLY A 106 0.04 -7.51 5.42
CA GLY A 106 1.06 -7.52 6.46
C GLY A 106 1.04 -6.28 7.35
N GLY A 107 2.22 -5.86 7.81
CA GLY A 107 2.42 -4.74 8.74
C GLY A 107 2.76 -5.19 10.16
N THR A 108 2.75 -4.24 11.09
CA THR A 108 3.01 -4.47 12.52
C THR A 108 1.80 -4.13 13.39
N VAL A 109 1.42 -5.06 14.26
CA VAL A 109 0.44 -4.86 15.33
C VAL A 109 1.17 -4.48 16.62
N ASN A 110 0.62 -3.52 17.37
CA ASN A 110 1.22 -2.96 18.59
C ASN A 110 2.67 -2.46 18.39
N GLY A 111 3.04 -2.12 17.15
CA GLY A 111 4.38 -1.66 16.76
C GLY A 111 5.50 -2.71 16.78
N VAL A 112 5.24 -3.94 17.22
CA VAL A 112 6.29 -4.95 17.45
C VAL A 112 6.01 -6.27 16.72
N TYR A 113 4.75 -6.65 16.58
CA TYR A 113 4.39 -7.96 16.03
C TYR A 113 4.19 -7.87 14.52
N MET A 114 5.17 -8.35 13.75
CA MET A 114 5.06 -8.50 12.30
C MET A 114 4.02 -9.58 11.98
N VAL A 115 3.00 -9.21 11.23
CA VAL A 115 1.87 -10.11 10.91
C VAL A 115 1.80 -10.39 9.42
N GLY A 116 1.29 -11.57 9.06
CA GLY A 116 0.98 -11.95 7.68
C GLY A 116 -0.47 -11.67 7.29
N ILE A 117 -1.21 -10.89 8.09
CA ILE A 117 -2.64 -10.65 7.88
C ILE A 117 -2.88 -9.99 6.53
N VAL A 118 -3.86 -10.49 5.78
CA VAL A 118 -4.35 -9.87 4.55
C VAL A 118 -5.84 -9.61 4.74
N GLU A 119 -6.23 -8.35 4.56
CA GLU A 119 -7.63 -7.92 4.63
C GLU A 119 -7.98 -7.20 3.34
N VAL A 120 -9.21 -7.42 2.87
CA VAL A 120 -9.75 -6.81 1.66
C VAL A 120 -10.99 -5.99 2.00
N MET A 121 -11.09 -4.79 1.48
CA MET A 121 -12.31 -3.98 1.52
C MET A 121 -12.93 -3.99 0.13
N ASN A 122 -14.18 -4.43 0.01
CA ASN A 122 -14.91 -4.30 -1.23
C ASN A 122 -15.12 -2.81 -1.55
N THR A 123 -14.68 -2.36 -2.72
CA THR A 123 -14.75 -0.94 -3.10
C THR A 123 -16.17 -0.47 -3.34
N ASN A 124 -17.14 -1.36 -3.60
CA ASN A 124 -18.55 -0.98 -3.78
C ASN A 124 -19.30 -0.96 -2.45
N THR A 125 -19.27 -2.06 -1.69
CA THR A 125 -20.04 -2.22 -0.44
C THR A 125 -19.34 -1.62 0.78
N LYS A 126 -18.03 -1.36 0.68
CA LYS A 126 -17.16 -0.91 1.78
C LYS A 126 -17.05 -1.90 2.93
N GLU A 127 -17.40 -3.16 2.70
CA GLU A 127 -17.28 -4.22 3.70
C GLU A 127 -15.88 -4.83 3.68
N TRP A 128 -15.38 -5.13 4.88
CA TRP A 128 -14.07 -5.74 5.07
C TRP A 128 -14.18 -7.25 5.27
N ALA A 129 -13.21 -7.99 4.74
CA ALA A 129 -13.03 -9.41 5.00
C ALA A 129 -11.54 -9.74 5.21
N THR A 130 -11.24 -10.65 6.14
CA THR A 130 -9.92 -11.26 6.25
C THR A 130 -9.83 -12.42 5.29
N VAL A 131 -8.76 -12.45 4.48
CA VAL A 131 -8.52 -13.49 3.45
C VAL A 131 -7.26 -14.29 3.79
N ALA A 132 -6.81 -15.17 2.88
CA ALA A 132 -5.63 -15.99 3.10
C ALA A 132 -4.40 -15.15 3.46
N SER A 133 -3.83 -15.41 4.63
CA SER A 133 -2.64 -14.72 5.15
C SER A 133 -1.38 -15.03 4.32
N LEU A 134 -0.45 -14.08 4.30
CA LEU A 134 0.91 -14.29 3.80
C LEU A 134 1.60 -15.45 4.57
N PRO A 135 2.43 -16.26 3.91
CA PRO A 135 3.16 -17.35 4.57
C PRO A 135 4.10 -16.87 5.68
N GLN A 136 4.59 -15.64 5.58
CA GLN A 136 5.48 -15.02 6.56
C GLN A 136 5.01 -13.59 6.86
N GLY A 137 4.86 -13.28 8.15
CA GLY A 137 4.57 -11.92 8.60
C GLY A 137 5.75 -10.99 8.37
N SER A 138 5.47 -9.75 7.95
CA SER A 138 6.50 -8.76 7.68
C SER A 138 5.95 -7.34 7.72
N MET A 139 6.84 -6.36 7.70
CA MET A 139 6.55 -4.94 7.59
C MET A 139 7.45 -4.31 6.53
N PHE A 140 7.14 -3.08 6.11
CA PHE A 140 7.84 -2.42 4.99
C PHE A 140 7.74 -3.25 3.70
N LEU A 141 6.55 -3.79 3.48
CA LEU A 141 6.18 -4.56 2.31
C LEU A 141 5.98 -3.64 1.11
N SER A 142 6.09 -4.20 -0.09
CA SER A 142 5.66 -3.55 -1.32
C SER A 142 4.65 -4.43 -2.05
N ALA A 143 3.61 -3.82 -2.59
CA ALA A 143 2.56 -4.49 -3.35
C ALA A 143 2.51 -3.95 -4.78
N ALA A 144 2.33 -4.84 -5.75
CA ALA A 144 2.05 -4.47 -7.13
C ALA A 144 1.03 -5.44 -7.74
N LEU A 145 0.15 -4.90 -8.59
CA LEU A 145 -0.70 -5.70 -9.46
C LEU A 145 0.00 -5.87 -10.80
N PHE A 146 -0.01 -7.08 -11.32
CA PHE A 146 0.43 -7.35 -12.68
C PHE A 146 -0.46 -8.44 -13.27
N GLN A 147 -1.15 -8.09 -14.37
CA GLN A 147 -2.24 -8.91 -14.91
C GLN A 147 -3.27 -9.22 -13.82
N ASP A 148 -3.74 -10.47 -13.71
CA ASP A 148 -4.72 -10.89 -12.71
C ASP A 148 -4.09 -11.36 -11.39
N ALA A 149 -2.83 -10.98 -11.13
CA ALA A 149 -2.09 -11.42 -9.95
C ALA A 149 -1.59 -10.26 -9.09
N LEU A 150 -1.66 -10.49 -7.78
CA LEU A 150 -1.05 -9.67 -6.75
C LEU A 150 0.34 -10.18 -6.46
N TYR A 151 1.29 -9.27 -6.34
CA TYR A 151 2.66 -9.54 -5.92
C TYR A 151 2.94 -8.75 -4.65
N ILE A 152 3.35 -9.44 -3.59
CA ILE A 152 3.76 -8.86 -2.33
C ILE A 152 5.22 -9.21 -2.09
N ARG A 153 6.06 -8.19 -2.00
CA ARG A 153 7.48 -8.33 -1.67
C ARG A 153 7.68 -7.95 -0.22
N ASN A 154 8.26 -8.86 0.55
CA ASN A 154 8.83 -8.56 1.86
C ASN A 154 10.35 -8.42 1.74
N ARG A 155 11.07 -8.38 2.87
CA ARG A 155 12.54 -8.26 2.86
C ARG A 155 13.25 -9.42 2.15
N THR A 156 12.77 -10.65 2.31
CA THR A 156 13.47 -11.86 1.89
C THR A 156 12.89 -12.52 0.65
N SER A 157 11.60 -12.30 0.38
CA SER A 157 10.80 -13.11 -0.54
C SER A 157 9.78 -12.27 -1.31
N VAL A 158 9.42 -12.75 -2.50
CA VAL A 158 8.27 -12.28 -3.27
C VAL A 158 7.21 -13.37 -3.27
N PHE A 159 6.02 -13.02 -2.81
CA PHE A 159 4.83 -13.87 -2.84
C PHE A 159 3.88 -13.39 -3.93
N THR A 160 3.19 -14.32 -4.57
CA THR A 160 2.14 -14.01 -5.54
C THR A 160 0.88 -14.82 -5.29
N CYS A 161 -0.26 -14.23 -5.62
CA CYS A 161 -1.57 -14.87 -5.59
C CYS A 161 -2.43 -14.30 -6.72
N SER A 162 -3.31 -15.13 -7.29
CA SER A 162 -4.37 -14.66 -8.20
C SER A 162 -5.35 -13.76 -7.43
N ILE A 163 -5.75 -12.62 -8.02
CA ILE A 163 -6.75 -11.71 -7.43
C ILE A 163 -8.12 -12.38 -7.34
N PRO A 164 -8.66 -13.00 -8.42
CA PRO A 164 -9.91 -13.76 -8.31
C PRO A 164 -9.90 -14.80 -7.19
N ASP A 165 -8.78 -15.49 -7.02
CA ASP A 165 -8.63 -16.51 -5.98
C ASP A 165 -8.59 -15.91 -4.57
N LEU A 166 -7.94 -14.75 -4.42
CA LEU A 166 -7.83 -14.02 -3.16
C LEU A 166 -9.18 -13.46 -2.71
N LEU A 167 -9.97 -12.96 -3.67
CA LEU A 167 -11.27 -12.35 -3.43
C LEU A 167 -12.40 -13.38 -3.34
N HIS A 168 -12.16 -14.64 -3.72
CA HIS A 168 -13.19 -15.67 -3.69
C HIS A 168 -13.53 -16.07 -2.23
N PRO A 169 -14.79 -15.87 -1.78
CA PRO A 169 -15.21 -16.31 -0.45
C PRO A 169 -15.09 -17.84 -0.36
N GLN A 170 -14.64 -18.38 0.78
CA GLN A 170 -14.51 -19.82 1.05
C GLN A 170 -13.24 -20.54 0.54
N ARG A 171 -12.27 -19.86 -0.09
CA ARG A 171 -10.96 -20.50 -0.30
C ARG A 171 -10.18 -20.59 1.01
N MET A 172 -10.08 -21.79 1.56
CA MET A 172 -9.25 -22.11 2.72
C MET A 172 -7.92 -22.74 2.27
N GLY A 173 -6.80 -22.27 2.82
CA GLY A 173 -5.46 -22.81 2.54
C GLY A 173 -4.46 -21.75 2.06
N SER A 174 -3.22 -22.19 1.77
CA SER A 174 -2.18 -21.29 1.26
C SER A 174 -2.44 -20.95 -0.20
N LEU A 175 -2.94 -19.75 -0.47
CA LEU A 175 -3.08 -19.21 -1.83
C LEU A 175 -1.77 -18.60 -2.35
N TRP A 176 -0.91 -18.18 -1.43
CA TRP A 176 0.32 -17.51 -1.75
C TRP A 176 1.39 -18.49 -2.19
N LYS A 177 2.00 -18.19 -3.34
CA LYS A 177 3.17 -18.89 -3.86
C LYS A 177 4.39 -17.98 -3.73
N GLU A 178 5.47 -18.49 -3.15
CA GLU A 178 6.77 -17.83 -3.23
C GLU A 178 7.39 -18.06 -4.62
N ILE A 179 7.83 -16.98 -5.27
CA ILE A 179 8.38 -17.04 -6.64
C ILE A 179 9.83 -16.59 -6.73
N SER A 180 10.36 -15.97 -5.69
CA SER A 180 11.77 -15.61 -5.60
C SER A 180 12.14 -15.35 -4.16
N SER A 181 13.28 -15.88 -3.74
CA SER A 181 14.09 -15.30 -2.66
C SER A 181 14.87 -14.12 -3.26
N LEU A 182 14.84 -12.95 -2.64
CA LEU A 182 15.59 -11.79 -3.13
C LEU A 182 16.97 -11.73 -2.47
N PRO A 183 18.05 -11.44 -3.23
CA PRO A 183 19.41 -11.39 -2.69
C PRO A 183 19.68 -10.14 -1.84
N GLU A 184 18.88 -9.06 -1.97
CA GLU A 184 19.10 -7.80 -1.25
C GLU A 184 17.83 -7.19 -0.65
N ASP A 185 18.04 -6.46 0.45
CA ASP A 185 17.05 -5.66 1.15
C ASP A 185 16.77 -4.34 0.40
N SER A 186 15.52 -3.88 0.39
CA SER A 186 15.08 -2.51 0.01
C SER A 186 14.77 -2.22 -1.47
N SER A 187 13.89 -3.02 -2.09
CA SER A 187 13.22 -2.67 -3.34
C SER A 187 11.70 -2.57 -3.24
N THR A 188 11.12 -1.68 -4.03
CA THR A 188 9.68 -1.50 -4.27
C THR A 188 9.31 -2.25 -5.55
N LEU A 189 8.21 -3.00 -5.55
CA LEU A 189 7.67 -3.60 -6.76
C LEU A 189 6.88 -2.57 -7.57
N VAL A 190 7.11 -2.55 -8.88
CA VAL A 190 6.37 -1.74 -9.84
C VAL A 190 6.04 -2.60 -11.05
N ALA A 191 4.78 -2.58 -11.49
CA ALA A 191 4.40 -3.14 -12.78
C ALA A 191 4.47 -2.05 -13.86
N PHE A 192 5.24 -2.27 -14.92
CA PHE A 192 5.36 -1.33 -16.04
C PHE A 192 5.66 -2.07 -17.35
N GLY A 193 4.98 -1.68 -18.43
CA GLY A 193 5.29 -2.14 -19.78
C GLY A 193 5.24 -3.67 -19.98
N GLY A 194 4.38 -4.39 -19.26
CA GLY A 194 4.33 -5.86 -19.34
C GLY A 194 5.33 -6.59 -18.45
N HIS A 195 6.02 -5.87 -17.55
CA HIS A 195 7.00 -6.45 -16.63
C HIS A 195 6.71 -6.08 -15.17
N LEU A 196 7.05 -6.98 -14.26
CA LEU A 196 7.17 -6.69 -12.84
C LEU A 196 8.64 -6.37 -12.52
N LEU A 197 8.89 -5.16 -12.07
CA LEU A 197 10.22 -4.64 -11.75
C LEU A 197 10.35 -4.47 -10.24
N ALA A 198 11.46 -4.93 -9.68
CA ALA A 198 11.88 -4.53 -8.33
C ALA A 198 12.77 -3.29 -8.47
N VAL A 199 12.21 -2.12 -8.17
CA VAL A 199 12.91 -0.83 -8.23
C VAL A 199 13.28 -0.43 -6.81
N GLY A 200 14.58 -0.45 -6.50
CA GLY A 200 15.07 -0.28 -5.14
C GLY A 200 16.15 0.76 -4.96
N TRP A 201 16.45 1.02 -3.70
CA TRP A 201 17.45 1.97 -3.23
C TRP A 201 18.80 1.28 -3.09
N LEU A 202 19.88 1.92 -3.55
CA LEU A 202 21.24 1.55 -3.19
C LEU A 202 21.46 1.84 -1.70
N HIS A 203 21.77 0.81 -0.93
CA HIS A 203 22.44 1.00 0.35
C HIS A 203 23.84 1.55 0.05
N GLY A 204 24.05 2.85 0.23
CA GLY A 204 25.39 3.43 0.20
C GLY A 204 26.23 2.83 1.32
N PHE A 205 27.33 2.18 0.97
CA PHE A 205 28.39 1.81 1.90
C PHE A 205 29.12 3.07 2.37
N TYR A 206 29.28 3.19 3.71
CA TYR A 206 30.11 4.11 4.50
C TYR A 206 29.79 5.61 4.47
#